data_AF-A0A8B7NGC4-F1
#
_entry.id   AF-A0A8B7NGC4-F1
#
_cell.length_a   1.000
_cell.length_b   1.000
_cell.length_c   1.000
_cell.angle_alpha   90.00
_cell.angle_beta   90.00
_cell.angle_gamma   90.00
#
_symmetry.space_group_name_H-M   'P 1'
#
loop_
_entity.id
_entity.type
_entity.pdbx_description
1 polymer ?
#
loop_
_entity_poly.entity_id
_entity_poly.type
_entity_poly.pdbx_seq_one_letter_code
_entity_poly.pdbx_strand_id
1 'polypeptide(L)'
;MRIRSAPPPLMNVALLKPTRASTTLGPGYAVARANDGSLNGFFHSDKEDYPFMVVDLGTAFSIEGVRILPRLNYNSTRFSGIDVRTGLTEVAGPDFGSYSRLVLFPGPVYEPVTWVAQNLTQPVLGRFLSVQRTVQTVSADACLEITELEVFARQANTV
;
A
#
# COMPACT_ATOMS: atom_id res chain seq x y z
N MET A 1 -5.25 -13.69 40.03
CA MET A 1 -4.16 -13.33 39.10
C MET A 1 -4.67 -13.54 37.67
N ARG A 2 -5.04 -12.49 36.93
CA ARG A 2 -5.40 -12.63 35.51
C ARG A 2 -4.10 -12.67 34.72
N ILE A 3 -3.78 -13.83 34.14
CA ILE A 3 -2.71 -13.93 33.14
C ILE A 3 -3.24 -13.16 31.93
N ARG A 4 -2.65 -12.01 31.60
CA ARG A 4 -2.93 -11.35 30.32
C ARG A 4 -2.24 -12.21 29.26
N SER A 5 -3.01 -12.84 28.37
CA SER A 5 -2.43 -13.47 27.18
C SER A 5 -1.75 -12.41 26.33
N ALA A 6 -0.65 -12.78 25.67
CA ALA A 6 -0.01 -11.90 24.69
C ALA A 6 -1.00 -11.56 23.56
N PRO A 7 -0.97 -10.34 23.01
CA PRO A 7 -1.79 -10.00 21.84
C PRO A 7 -1.53 -10.97 20.69
N PRO A 8 -2.54 -11.34 19.90
CA PRO A 8 -2.34 -12.10 18.67
C PRO A 8 -1.29 -11.45 17.75
N PRO A 9 -0.51 -12.24 17.00
CA PRO A 9 0.47 -11.71 16.06
C PRO A 9 -0.20 -10.93 14.92
N LEU A 10 0.53 -9.97 14.36
CA LEU A 10 0.13 -9.26 13.16
C LEU A 10 0.38 -10.13 11.91
N MET A 11 -0.55 -10.10 10.97
CA MET A 11 -0.45 -10.80 9.69
C MET A 11 -0.55 -9.82 8.52
N ASN A 12 0.14 -10.10 7.42
CA ASN A 12 -0.08 -9.39 6.16
C ASN A 12 -1.45 -9.80 5.58
N VAL A 13 -2.46 -8.96 5.80
CA VAL A 13 -3.83 -9.19 5.32
C VAL A 13 -4.03 -8.79 3.85
N ALA A 14 -3.04 -8.15 3.22
CA ALA A 14 -3.06 -7.78 1.81
C ALA A 14 -2.51 -8.87 0.89
N LEU A 15 -1.83 -9.90 1.42
CA LEU A 15 -1.20 -10.96 0.64
C LEU A 15 -2.21 -11.64 -0.31
N LEU A 16 -1.90 -11.63 -1.61
CA LEU A 16 -2.67 -12.23 -2.70
C LEU A 16 -4.14 -11.76 -2.80
N LYS A 17 -4.45 -10.62 -2.17
CA LYS A 17 -5.78 -10.02 -2.26
C LYS A 17 -6.00 -9.37 -3.63
N PRO A 18 -7.26 -9.27 -4.10
CA PRO A 18 -7.57 -8.57 -5.33
C PRO A 18 -7.04 -7.14 -5.32
N THR A 19 -6.39 -6.76 -6.42
CA THR A 19 -5.86 -5.42 -6.62
C THR A 19 -6.33 -4.83 -7.94
N ARG A 20 -6.42 -3.50 -7.97
CA ARG A 20 -6.59 -2.72 -9.19
C ARG A 20 -5.71 -1.49 -9.14
N ALA A 21 -5.40 -0.94 -10.31
CA ALA A 21 -4.65 0.30 -10.44
C ALA A 21 -5.40 1.28 -11.35
N SER A 22 -4.98 2.54 -11.34
CA SER A 22 -5.39 3.54 -12.34
C SER A 22 -5.02 3.07 -13.75
N THR A 23 -3.76 2.65 -13.93
CA THR A 23 -3.21 2.10 -15.17
C THR A 23 -2.14 1.05 -14.86
N THR A 24 -1.60 0.40 -15.89
CA THR A 24 -0.51 -0.57 -15.76
C THR A 24 0.33 -0.51 -17.04
N LEU A 25 1.64 -0.27 -16.89
CA LEU A 25 2.58 -0.09 -18.01
C LEU A 25 2.61 -1.28 -19.00
N GLY A 26 2.24 -2.47 -18.52
CA GLY A 26 2.08 -3.66 -19.34
C GLY A 26 1.97 -4.93 -18.49
N PRO A 27 1.76 -6.10 -19.12
CA PRO A 27 1.54 -7.36 -18.40
C PRO A 27 2.72 -7.79 -17.51
N GLY A 28 3.94 -7.34 -17.83
CA GLY A 28 5.12 -7.54 -16.98
C GLY A 28 5.16 -6.69 -15.70
N TYR A 29 4.21 -5.78 -15.51
CA TYR A 29 4.16 -4.84 -14.38
C TYR A 29 2.79 -4.84 -13.69
N ALA A 30 2.04 -5.95 -13.78
CA ALA A 30 0.70 -6.09 -13.24
C ALA A 30 0.61 -5.67 -11.75
N VAL A 31 -0.49 -5.02 -11.38
CA VAL A 31 -0.73 -4.52 -10.02
C VAL A 31 -0.69 -5.61 -8.93
N ALA A 32 -1.03 -6.85 -9.27
CA ALA A 32 -0.94 -7.99 -8.36
C ALA A 32 0.49 -8.29 -7.88
N ARG A 33 1.53 -7.81 -8.57
CA ARG A 33 2.92 -7.93 -8.12
C ARG A 33 3.23 -7.11 -6.87
N ALA A 34 2.42 -6.11 -6.55
CA ALA A 34 2.62 -5.30 -5.36
C ALA A 34 2.19 -6.00 -4.07
N ASN A 35 1.58 -7.19 -4.12
CA ASN A 35 1.11 -7.90 -2.95
C ASN A 35 1.18 -9.43 -3.10
N ASP A 36 2.13 -9.93 -3.89
CA ASP A 36 2.27 -11.35 -4.18
C ASP A 36 3.27 -12.08 -3.26
N GLY A 37 3.94 -11.35 -2.36
CA GLY A 37 4.98 -11.88 -1.47
C GLY A 37 6.34 -12.08 -2.13
N SER A 38 6.52 -11.64 -3.38
CA SER A 38 7.75 -11.77 -4.15
C SER A 38 8.49 -10.45 -4.27
N LEU A 39 9.76 -10.42 -3.87
CA LEU A 39 10.60 -9.23 -4.02
C LEU A 39 11.29 -9.12 -5.40
N ASN A 40 11.01 -10.06 -6.31
CA ASN A 40 11.66 -10.18 -7.62
C ASN A 40 10.94 -9.41 -8.74
N GLY A 41 9.81 -8.76 -8.44
CA GLY A 41 9.02 -7.99 -9.40
C GLY A 41 8.47 -6.72 -8.75
N PHE A 42 7.83 -5.88 -9.54
CA PHE A 42 7.15 -4.69 -9.05
C PHE A 42 5.95 -4.36 -9.94
N PHE A 43 4.96 -3.70 -9.35
CA PHE A 43 3.92 -2.97 -10.07
C PHE A 43 4.50 -1.65 -10.61
N HIS A 44 4.10 -1.27 -11.83
CA HIS A 44 4.41 0.01 -12.44
C HIS A 44 3.18 0.52 -13.22
N SER A 45 2.65 1.69 -12.86
CA SER A 45 1.58 2.37 -13.61
C SER A 45 2.09 2.97 -14.92
N ASP A 46 1.23 3.39 -15.83
CA ASP A 46 1.66 4.36 -16.84
C ASP A 46 2.07 5.69 -16.16
N LYS A 47 2.67 6.59 -16.95
CA LYS A 47 2.93 7.94 -16.49
C LYS A 47 1.63 8.73 -16.56
N GLU A 48 1.13 9.15 -15.40
CA GLU A 48 -0.16 9.83 -15.26
C GLU A 48 -0.18 10.68 -14.00
N ASP A 49 -1.21 11.52 -13.87
CA ASP A 49 -1.44 12.28 -12.66
C ASP A 49 -2.11 11.41 -11.61
N TYR A 50 -1.63 11.51 -10.38
CA TYR A 50 -2.16 10.76 -9.25
C TYR A 50 -2.28 9.25 -9.44
N PRO A 51 -1.23 8.56 -9.95
CA PRO A 51 -1.29 7.12 -10.15
C PRO A 51 -1.55 6.43 -8.81
N PHE A 52 -2.42 5.44 -8.83
CA PHE A 52 -2.85 4.76 -7.63
C PHE A 52 -2.99 3.26 -7.85
N MET A 53 -2.93 2.51 -6.74
CA MET A 53 -3.45 1.17 -6.64
C MET A 53 -4.40 1.04 -5.45
N VAL A 54 -5.32 0.11 -5.52
CA VAL A 54 -6.25 -0.26 -4.45
C VAL A 54 -6.17 -1.76 -4.21
N VAL A 55 -6.10 -2.16 -2.95
CA VAL A 55 -6.27 -3.54 -2.49
C VAL A 55 -7.65 -3.70 -1.86
N ASP A 56 -8.45 -4.67 -2.32
CA ASP A 56 -9.64 -5.11 -1.59
C ASP A 56 -9.25 -6.25 -0.63
N LEU A 57 -9.21 -5.97 0.67
CA LEU A 57 -8.85 -6.97 1.69
C LEU A 57 -9.90 -8.10 1.82
N GLY A 58 -11.07 -7.96 1.18
CA GLY A 58 -12.19 -8.89 1.14
C GLY A 58 -13.16 -8.75 2.32
N THR A 59 -12.67 -8.22 3.45
CA THR A 59 -13.47 -7.85 4.62
C THR A 59 -12.82 -6.65 5.31
N ALA A 60 -13.53 -6.06 6.27
CA ALA A 60 -12.96 -5.00 7.11
C ALA A 60 -11.98 -5.58 8.13
N PHE A 61 -10.81 -4.97 8.24
CA PHE A 61 -9.80 -5.25 9.25
C PHE A 61 -9.54 -4.02 10.10
N SER A 62 -9.24 -4.22 11.39
CA SER A 62 -8.58 -3.21 12.22
C SER A 62 -7.10 -3.15 11.84
N ILE A 63 -6.76 -2.31 10.87
CA ILE A 63 -5.40 -2.15 10.35
C ILE A 63 -4.55 -1.50 11.43
N GLU A 64 -3.39 -2.09 11.73
CA GLU A 64 -2.45 -1.64 12.75
C GLU A 64 -1.13 -1.12 12.17
N GLY A 65 -0.87 -1.39 10.88
CA GLY A 65 0.31 -0.88 10.23
C GLY A 65 0.35 -1.19 8.74
N VAL A 66 1.25 -0.51 8.05
CA VAL A 66 1.55 -0.76 6.64
C VAL A 66 3.05 -0.69 6.44
N ARG A 67 3.57 -1.44 5.47
CA ARG A 67 4.91 -1.21 4.94
C ARG A 67 4.92 -1.37 3.43
N ILE A 68 5.81 -0.63 2.80
CA ILE A 68 5.99 -0.65 1.36
C ILE A 68 7.47 -0.82 1.08
N LEU A 69 7.80 -1.73 0.16
CA LEU A 69 9.10 -1.81 -0.48
C LEU A 69 9.03 -1.04 -1.80
N PRO A 70 9.73 0.10 -1.93
CA PRO A 70 9.84 0.81 -3.20
C PRO A 70 10.55 -0.02 -4.26
N ARG A 71 10.51 0.41 -5.53
CA ARG A 71 11.33 -0.18 -6.60
C ARG A 71 12.81 -0.12 -6.23
N LEU A 72 13.49 -1.26 -6.36
CA LEU A 72 14.92 -1.42 -6.07
C LEU A 72 15.80 -0.98 -7.26
N ASN A 73 17.02 -0.50 -6.98
CA ASN A 73 18.12 -0.30 -7.92
C ASN A 73 17.76 0.60 -9.12
N TYR A 74 17.00 1.68 -8.89
CA TYR A 74 16.60 2.61 -9.94
C TYR A 74 16.46 4.04 -9.42
N ASN A 75 15.49 4.80 -9.95
CA ASN A 75 15.26 6.20 -9.61
C ASN A 75 14.48 6.35 -8.29
N SER A 76 15.21 6.45 -7.18
CA SER A 76 14.69 6.72 -5.83
C SER A 76 13.71 7.90 -5.73
N THR A 77 13.75 8.86 -6.65
CA THR A 77 12.85 10.03 -6.62
C THR A 77 11.40 9.69 -6.95
N ARG A 78 11.14 8.53 -7.57
CA ARG A 78 9.79 8.08 -7.92
C ARG A 78 8.97 7.60 -6.73
N PHE A 79 9.63 7.20 -5.64
CA PHE A 79 8.97 6.95 -4.37
C PHE A 79 8.90 8.24 -3.54
N SER A 80 8.01 9.16 -3.92
CA SER A 80 7.83 10.43 -3.24
C SER A 80 6.35 10.83 -3.21
N GLY A 81 5.90 11.39 -2.09
CA GLY A 81 4.50 11.75 -1.89
C GLY A 81 3.55 10.56 -1.97
N ILE A 82 3.86 9.45 -1.30
CA ILE A 82 3.02 8.26 -1.29
C ILE A 82 2.01 8.35 -0.14
N ASP A 83 0.75 8.62 -0.46
CA ASP A 83 -0.37 8.67 0.48
C ASP A 83 -1.06 7.30 0.54
N VAL A 84 -1.13 6.74 1.75
CA VAL A 84 -1.80 5.47 2.02
C VAL A 84 -3.04 5.74 2.86
N ARG A 85 -4.19 5.31 2.36
CA ARG A 85 -5.49 5.53 3.00
C ARG A 85 -6.33 4.27 3.01
N THR A 86 -7.34 4.23 3.86
CA THR A 86 -8.30 3.13 3.88
C THR A 86 -9.74 3.59 4.09
N GLY A 87 -10.68 2.84 3.50
CA GLY A 87 -12.11 3.03 3.65
C GLY A 87 -12.88 1.71 3.70
N LEU A 88 -14.14 1.80 4.10
CA LEU A 88 -15.06 0.65 4.18
C LEU A 88 -15.83 0.39 2.89
N THR A 89 -16.05 1.44 2.09
CA THR A 89 -16.75 1.38 0.81
C THR A 89 -15.76 1.65 -0.30
N GLU A 90 -15.86 0.92 -1.40
CA GLU A 90 -14.98 1.12 -2.54
C GLU A 90 -15.19 2.50 -3.18
N VAL A 91 -14.09 3.17 -3.51
CA VAL A 91 -14.07 4.40 -4.31
C VAL A 91 -13.25 4.17 -5.56
N ALA A 92 -13.79 4.50 -6.73
CA ALA A 92 -13.11 4.27 -8.02
C ALA A 92 -11.74 4.98 -8.13
N GLY A 93 -11.57 6.11 -7.44
CA GLY A 93 -10.39 6.97 -7.53
C GLY A 93 -10.54 8.04 -8.63
N PRO A 94 -9.57 8.97 -8.77
CA PRO A 94 -8.38 9.11 -7.94
C PRO A 94 -8.65 9.83 -6.60
N ASP A 95 -9.85 10.35 -6.35
CA ASP A 95 -10.15 11.02 -5.08
C ASP A 95 -10.46 10.01 -3.97
N PHE A 96 -9.54 9.86 -3.02
CA PHE A 96 -9.69 9.05 -1.81
C PHE A 96 -9.92 9.91 -0.55
N GLY A 97 -10.51 11.10 -0.70
CA GLY A 97 -10.80 12.03 0.39
C GLY A 97 -11.73 11.47 1.48
N SER A 98 -12.61 10.53 1.12
CA SER A 98 -13.48 9.81 2.06
C SER A 98 -12.76 8.70 2.85
N TYR A 99 -11.55 8.30 2.43
CA TYR A 99 -10.74 7.32 3.15
C TYR A 99 -9.94 8.00 4.26
N SER A 100 -9.82 7.31 5.39
CA SER A 100 -8.95 7.70 6.49
C SER A 100 -7.49 7.53 6.09
N ARG A 101 -6.68 8.60 6.20
CA ARG A 101 -5.25 8.54 5.93
C ARG A 101 -4.51 7.75 7.00
N LEU A 102 -3.74 6.74 6.59
CA LEU A 102 -2.88 5.94 7.46
C LEU A 102 -1.49 6.57 7.58
N VAL A 103 -0.90 6.96 6.44
CA VAL A 103 0.44 7.56 6.38
C VAL A 103 0.63 8.32 5.07
N LEU A 104 1.43 9.39 5.10
CA LEU A 104 2.05 9.99 3.93
C LEU A 104 3.56 9.74 4.02
N PHE A 105 4.12 8.98 3.08
CA PHE A 105 5.57 8.87 2.92
C PHE A 105 6.05 9.99 1.99
N PRO A 106 6.71 11.05 2.51
CA PRO A 106 7.12 12.17 1.66
C PRO A 106 8.17 11.74 0.63
N GLY A 107 9.01 10.75 0.98
CA GLY A 107 10.14 10.35 0.16
C GLY A 107 11.15 11.49 -0.08
N PRO A 108 12.05 11.34 -1.05
CA PRO A 108 12.39 10.08 -1.72
C PRO A 108 13.09 9.08 -0.78
N VAL A 109 13.08 7.80 -1.15
CA VAL A 109 13.84 6.75 -0.45
C VAL A 109 15.08 6.43 -1.26
N TYR A 110 16.24 6.93 -0.82
CA TYR A 110 17.52 6.74 -1.51
C TYR A 110 18.13 5.36 -1.24
N GLU A 111 19.02 4.95 -2.14
CA GLU A 111 19.74 3.67 -2.03
C GLU A 111 20.63 3.60 -0.77
N PRO A 112 20.71 2.43 -0.10
CA PRO A 112 20.01 1.20 -0.42
C PRO A 112 18.51 1.28 -0.06
N VAL A 113 17.65 1.02 -1.05
CA VAL A 113 16.20 1.02 -0.85
C VAL A 113 15.83 -0.12 0.09
N THR A 114 15.12 0.23 1.16
CA THR A 114 14.58 -0.71 2.15
C THR A 114 13.09 -0.43 2.36
N TRP A 115 12.44 -1.29 3.14
CA TRP A 115 11.07 -1.11 3.56
C TRP A 115 10.88 0.22 4.27
N VAL A 116 9.88 1.00 3.83
CA VAL A 116 9.31 2.08 4.64
C VAL A 116 8.08 1.56 5.34
N ALA A 117 7.90 1.90 6.61
CA ALA A 117 6.83 1.35 7.43
C ALA A 117 6.19 2.42 8.31
N GLN A 118 4.90 2.25 8.57
CA GLN A 118 4.18 2.99 9.58
C GLN A 118 3.41 1.99 10.45
N ASN A 119 3.77 1.94 11.74
CA ASN A 119 2.91 1.35 12.77
C ASN A 119 1.94 2.42 13.23
N LEU A 120 0.64 2.12 13.24
CA LEU A 120 -0.38 3.06 13.66
C LEU A 120 -0.45 3.10 15.19
N THR A 121 -0.58 4.30 15.74
CA THR A 121 -0.75 4.47 17.20
C THR A 121 -2.12 4.01 17.66
N GLN A 122 -3.11 3.98 16.76
CA GLN A 122 -4.44 3.43 16.97
C GLN A 122 -4.85 2.63 15.73
N PRO A 123 -5.45 1.44 15.87
CA PRO A 123 -5.95 0.68 14.73
C PRO A 123 -7.03 1.46 13.97
N VAL A 124 -7.01 1.37 12.64
CA VAL A 124 -8.01 2.01 11.76
C VAL A 124 -8.80 0.93 11.04
N LEU A 125 -10.13 0.96 11.17
CA LEU A 125 -11.00 0.01 10.50
C LEU A 125 -11.08 0.32 9.00
N GLY A 126 -10.83 -0.67 8.15
CA GLY A 126 -10.88 -0.50 6.69
C GLY A 126 -10.89 -1.81 5.92
N ARG A 127 -11.43 -1.78 4.69
CA ARG A 127 -11.48 -2.93 3.76
C ARG A 127 -10.73 -2.64 2.47
N PHE A 128 -10.89 -1.43 1.93
CA PHE A 128 -10.21 -1.00 0.72
C PHE A 128 -9.04 -0.13 1.12
N LEU A 129 -7.84 -0.46 0.64
CA LEU A 129 -6.62 0.29 0.93
C LEU A 129 -6.08 0.90 -0.35
N SER A 130 -5.99 2.22 -0.42
CA SER A 130 -5.40 2.95 -1.54
C SER A 130 -3.94 3.27 -1.23
N VAL A 131 -3.06 3.06 -2.20
CA VAL A 131 -1.72 3.65 -2.26
C VAL A 131 -1.71 4.58 -3.46
N GLN A 132 -1.56 5.88 -3.25
CA GLN A 132 -1.58 6.88 -4.29
C GLN A 132 -0.34 7.74 -4.21
N ARG A 133 0.25 8.05 -5.36
CA ARG A 133 1.25 9.09 -5.43
C ARG A 133 0.58 10.46 -5.61
N THR A 134 0.89 11.44 -4.77
CA THR A 134 0.19 12.74 -4.71
C THR A 134 0.83 13.81 -5.61
N VAL A 135 1.34 13.43 -6.78
CA VAL A 135 2.01 14.34 -7.73
C VAL A 135 1.09 14.66 -8.92
N GLN A 136 1.05 15.93 -9.33
CA GLN A 136 0.25 16.50 -10.42
C GLN A 136 1.22 17.07 -11.51
N THR A 137 1.25 16.43 -12.68
CA THR A 137 1.77 16.74 -14.05
C THR A 137 3.18 17.31 -14.34
N VAL A 138 3.71 16.91 -15.52
CA VAL A 138 4.93 17.26 -16.31
C VAL A 138 6.31 16.72 -15.95
N SER A 139 6.50 15.89 -14.90
CA SER A 139 7.75 15.13 -14.80
C SER A 139 7.63 13.84 -15.62
N ALA A 140 8.69 13.48 -16.36
CA ALA A 140 8.79 12.19 -17.06
C ALA A 140 8.77 10.98 -16.10
N ASP A 141 8.48 11.20 -14.82
CA ASP A 141 8.59 10.25 -13.73
C ASP A 141 7.31 10.13 -12.92
N ALA A 142 6.19 10.75 -13.31
CA ALA A 142 4.89 10.66 -12.62
C ALA A 142 4.24 9.26 -12.77
N CYS A 143 4.83 8.25 -12.15
CA CYS A 143 4.30 6.89 -12.05
C CYS A 143 4.27 6.42 -10.59
N LEU A 144 3.54 5.34 -10.33
CA LEU A 144 3.58 4.60 -9.07
C LEU A 144 4.34 3.29 -9.30
N GLU A 145 5.39 3.07 -8.51
CA GLU A 145 6.20 1.85 -8.55
C GLU A 145 6.27 1.23 -7.15
N ILE A 146 5.80 0.00 -7.03
CA ILE A 146 5.71 -0.72 -5.74
C ILE A 146 6.24 -2.12 -5.95
N THR A 147 7.33 -2.47 -5.25
CA THR A 147 7.86 -3.84 -5.25
C THR A 147 6.94 -4.72 -4.42
N GLU A 148 6.61 -4.29 -3.21
CA GLU A 148 5.71 -5.05 -2.33
C GLU A 148 5.03 -4.11 -1.33
N LEU A 149 3.77 -4.38 -1.02
CA LEU A 149 2.92 -3.71 -0.05
C LEU A 149 2.43 -4.77 0.93
N GLU A 150 2.62 -4.50 2.21
CA GLU A 150 2.04 -5.31 3.28
C GLU A 150 1.17 -4.45 4.19
N VAL A 151 0.02 -5.01 4.56
CA VAL A 151 -0.95 -4.38 5.45
C VAL A 151 -1.11 -5.28 6.66
N PHE A 152 -0.87 -4.75 7.85
CA PHE A 152 -0.86 -5.54 9.08
C PHE A 152 -2.14 -5.35 9.87
N ALA A 153 -2.76 -6.45 10.24
CA ALA A 153 -3.85 -6.51 11.21
C ALA A 153 -3.74 -7.81 12.01
N ARG A 154 -4.37 -7.87 13.19
CA ARG A 154 -4.51 -9.13 13.93
C ARG A 154 -5.52 -10.03 13.25
N GLN A 155 -5.21 -11.33 13.21
CA GLN A 155 -6.20 -12.34 12.85
C GLN A 155 -7.36 -12.25 13.86
N ALA A 156 -8.61 -12.24 13.37
CA ALA A 156 -9.74 -12.46 14.26
C ALA A 156 -9.54 -13.84 14.91
N ASN A 157 -9.62 -13.91 16.24
CA ASN A 157 -9.64 -15.21 16.93
C ASN A 157 -10.81 -16.01 16.34
N THR A 158 -10.52 -17.05 15.55
CA THR A 158 -11.50 -18.08 15.26
C THR A 158 -11.85 -18.73 16.59
N VAL A 159 -13.08 -18.47 17.04
CA VAL A 159 -13.71 -19.17 18.18
C VAL A 159 -14.00 -20.60 17.77
#